data_AF-A0A924SJG1-F1
#
_entry.id   AF-A0A924SJG1-F1
#
_cell.length_a   1.000
_cell.length_b   1.000
_cell.length_c   1.000
_cell.angle_alpha   90.00
_cell.angle_beta   90.00
_cell.angle_gamma   90.00
#
_symmetry.space_group_name_H-M   'P 1'
#
loop_
_entity.id
_entity.type
_entity.pdbx_description
1 polymer ?
#
loop_
_entity_poly.entity_id
_entity_poly.type
_entity_poly.pdbx_seq_one_letter_code
_entity_poly.pdbx_strand_id
1 'polypeptide(L)'
;LATRVAHRGTGLLSEDEGLDRLLARISADENLHMVLYRDLFMAALEADPAAALHALVEEVAGFTMPGTGIPGFVRRAAVVARAGIYDLRVHRDQVVAPLIRHWKVLDRDLPPAAEVERERLVAVLAELDRRAERVRPKELVASS
;
A
#
# COMPACT_ATOMS: atom_id res chain seq x y z
N LEU A 1 -2.15 -0.30 -6.90
CA LEU A 1 -3.05 0.10 -5.78
C LEU A 1 -2.62 1.43 -5.15
N ALA A 2 -1.34 1.60 -4.82
CA ALA A 2 -0.81 2.87 -4.28
C ALA A 2 -1.07 4.08 -5.18
N THR A 3 -0.72 3.97 -6.45
CA THR A 3 -0.92 5.03 -7.44
C THR A 3 -2.41 5.35 -7.65
N ARG A 4 -3.28 4.32 -7.61
CA ARG A 4 -4.74 4.50 -7.69
C ARG A 4 -5.26 5.44 -6.61
N VAL A 5 -4.80 5.21 -5.38
CA VAL A 5 -5.14 6.03 -4.20
C VAL A 5 -4.60 7.45 -4.38
N ALA A 6 -3.33 7.59 -4.80
CA ALA A 6 -2.71 8.89 -5.01
C ALA A 6 -3.40 9.71 -6.12
N HIS A 7 -3.72 9.11 -7.27
CA HIS A 7 -4.41 9.79 -8.37
C HIS A 7 -5.83 10.22 -7.96
N ARG A 8 -6.57 9.35 -7.26
CA ARG A 8 -7.91 9.70 -6.77
C ARG A 8 -7.86 10.84 -5.75
N GLY A 9 -6.94 10.78 -4.78
CA GLY A 9 -6.74 11.84 -3.79
C GLY A 9 -6.32 13.17 -4.44
N THR A 10 -5.43 13.11 -5.42
CA THR A 10 -4.97 14.31 -6.15
C THR A 10 -6.09 14.96 -6.96
N GLY A 11 -6.95 14.18 -7.64
CA GLY A 11 -8.09 14.69 -8.39
C GLY A 11 -9.06 15.46 -7.49
N LEU A 12 -9.44 14.85 -6.37
CA LEU A 12 -10.37 15.45 -5.41
C LEU A 12 -9.83 16.76 -4.78
N LEU A 13 -8.53 16.84 -4.52
CA LEU A 13 -7.90 18.03 -3.94
C LEU A 13 -7.56 19.12 -4.97
N SER A 14 -7.67 18.83 -6.26
CA SER A 14 -7.24 19.77 -7.30
C SER A 14 -8.18 20.95 -7.51
N GLU A 15 -9.44 20.83 -7.08
CA GLU A 15 -10.52 21.80 -7.34
C GLU A 15 -10.71 22.12 -8.84
N ASP A 16 -10.20 21.27 -9.73
CA ASP A 16 -10.29 21.38 -11.19
C ASP A 16 -11.06 20.18 -11.76
N GLU A 17 -12.23 20.44 -12.34
CA GLU A 17 -13.13 19.41 -12.86
C GLU A 17 -12.55 18.64 -14.07
N GLY A 18 -11.66 19.28 -14.84
CA GLY A 18 -10.93 18.63 -15.93
C GLY A 18 -9.89 17.65 -15.40
N LEU A 19 -9.11 18.10 -14.41
CA LEU A 19 -8.06 17.30 -13.79
C LEU A 19 -8.63 16.13 -12.96
N ASP A 20 -9.71 16.34 -12.20
CA ASP A 20 -10.36 15.23 -11.47
C ASP A 20 -10.86 14.15 -12.44
N ARG A 21 -11.49 14.54 -13.56
CA ARG A 21 -11.93 13.58 -14.58
C ARG A 21 -10.78 12.82 -15.21
N LEU A 22 -9.67 13.49 -15.51
CA LEU A 22 -8.47 12.84 -16.05
C LEU A 22 -7.90 11.82 -15.06
N LEU A 23 -7.70 12.23 -13.81
CA LEU A 23 -7.12 11.39 -12.78
C LEU A 23 -8.04 10.24 -12.37
N ALA A 24 -9.36 10.42 -12.44
CA ALA A 24 -10.33 9.35 -12.26
C ALA A 24 -10.19 8.26 -13.33
N ARG A 25 -9.93 8.62 -14.59
CA ARG A 25 -9.68 7.65 -15.67
C ARG A 25 -8.38 6.86 -15.43
N ILE A 26 -7.29 7.55 -15.08
CA ILE A 26 -6.02 6.88 -14.75
C ILE A 26 -6.21 5.93 -13.56
N SER A 27 -6.91 6.38 -12.52
CA SER A 27 -7.24 5.56 -11.34
C SER A 27 -8.05 4.31 -11.72
N ALA A 28 -8.94 4.41 -12.71
CA ALA A 28 -9.69 3.26 -13.22
C ALA A 28 -8.79 2.24 -13.92
N ASP A 29 -7.86 2.69 -14.78
CA ASP A 29 -6.90 1.80 -15.46
C ASP A 29 -5.99 1.09 -14.45
N GLU A 30 -5.49 1.82 -13.45
CA GLU A 30 -4.68 1.23 -12.39
C GLU A 30 -5.43 0.25 -11.51
N ASN A 31 -6.75 0.36 -11.42
CA ASN A 31 -7.58 -0.64 -10.78
C ASN A 31 -7.59 -1.96 -11.56
N LEU A 32 -7.63 -1.91 -12.90
CA LEU A 32 -7.53 -3.11 -13.75
C LEU A 32 -6.18 -3.81 -13.55
N HIS A 33 -5.08 -3.05 -13.56
CA HIS A 33 -3.75 -3.60 -13.27
C HIS A 33 -3.70 -4.23 -11.88
N MET A 34 -4.27 -3.56 -10.88
CA MET A 34 -4.30 -4.08 -9.51
C MET A 34 -5.05 -5.40 -9.42
N VAL A 35 -6.24 -5.51 -10.04
CA VAL A 35 -7.03 -6.74 -10.07
C VAL A 35 -6.23 -7.86 -10.73
N LEU A 36 -5.59 -7.60 -11.88
CA LEU A 36 -4.76 -8.57 -12.57
C LEU A 36 -3.64 -9.12 -11.67
N TYR A 37 -2.82 -8.24 -11.08
CA TYR A 37 -1.70 -8.68 -10.23
C TYR A 37 -2.16 -9.37 -8.94
N ARG A 38 -3.26 -8.90 -8.35
CA ARG A 38 -3.85 -9.50 -7.15
C ARG A 38 -4.31 -10.93 -7.41
N ASP A 39 -4.98 -11.16 -8.55
CA ASP A 39 -5.51 -12.47 -8.92
C ASP A 39 -4.38 -13.41 -9.39
N LEU A 40 -3.35 -12.87 -10.05
CA LEU A 40 -2.12 -13.63 -10.34
C LEU A 40 -1.43 -14.12 -9.07
N PHE A 41 -1.33 -13.27 -8.04
CA PHE A 41 -0.73 -13.67 -6.76
C PHE A 41 -1.60 -14.70 -6.02
N MET A 42 -2.93 -14.64 -6.17
CA MET A 42 -3.81 -15.71 -5.66
C MET A 42 -3.47 -17.06 -6.29
N ALA A 43 -3.28 -17.11 -7.61
CA ALA A 43 -2.87 -18.33 -8.30
C ALA A 43 -1.47 -18.80 -7.83
N ALA A 44 -0.54 -17.88 -7.57
CA ALA A 44 0.77 -18.22 -7.02
C ALA A 44 0.66 -18.82 -5.61
N LEU A 45 -0.20 -18.27 -4.74
CA LEU A 45 -0.48 -18.83 -3.41
C LEU A 45 -1.09 -20.23 -3.47
N GLU A 46 -1.88 -20.54 -4.49
CA GLU A 46 -2.45 -21.87 -4.70
C GLU A 46 -1.42 -22.87 -5.21
N ALA A 47 -0.48 -22.42 -6.05
CA ALA A 47 0.56 -23.26 -6.62
C ALA A 47 1.71 -23.56 -5.65
N ASP A 48 2.23 -22.55 -4.97
CA ASP A 48 3.30 -22.67 -3.96
C ASP A 48 3.11 -21.62 -2.85
N PRO A 49 2.37 -21.98 -1.78
CA PRO A 49 2.10 -21.07 -0.68
C PRO A 49 3.37 -20.58 0.03
N ALA A 50 4.41 -21.41 0.14
CA ALA A 50 5.60 -21.07 0.88
C ALA A 50 6.43 -20.02 0.13
N ALA A 51 6.69 -20.25 -1.17
CA ALA A 51 7.41 -19.28 -2.00
C ALA A 51 6.63 -17.97 -2.16
N ALA A 52 5.32 -18.05 -2.36
CA ALA A 52 4.47 -16.86 -2.50
C ALA A 52 4.45 -16.01 -1.22
N LEU A 53 4.28 -16.64 -0.05
CA LEU A 53 4.32 -15.90 1.22
C LEU A 53 5.70 -15.34 1.52
N HIS A 54 6.77 -16.07 1.24
CA HIS A 54 8.12 -15.56 1.36
C HIS A 54 8.32 -14.28 0.54
N ALA A 55 7.95 -14.30 -0.74
CA ALA A 55 8.03 -13.12 -1.60
C ALA A 55 7.19 -11.96 -1.05
N LEU A 56 5.97 -12.22 -0.58
CA LEU A 56 5.13 -11.20 0.04
C LEU A 56 5.78 -10.57 1.29
N VAL A 57 6.38 -11.39 2.16
CA VAL A 57 7.08 -10.91 3.35
C VAL A 57 8.21 -9.96 2.97
N GLU A 58 9.05 -10.35 2.00
CA GLU A 58 10.16 -9.52 1.53
C GLU A 58 9.67 -8.20 0.93
N GLU A 59 8.62 -8.23 0.11
CA GLU A 59 8.06 -7.02 -0.50
C GLU A 59 7.45 -6.06 0.55
N VAL A 60 6.72 -6.57 1.55
CA VAL A 60 6.12 -5.72 2.58
C VAL A 60 7.21 -5.18 3.54
N ALA A 61 8.20 -6.00 3.88
CA ALA A 61 9.30 -5.59 4.76
C ALA A 61 10.25 -4.58 4.09
N GLY A 62 10.50 -4.76 2.80
CA GLY A 62 11.39 -3.94 1.98
C GLY A 62 10.73 -2.70 1.40
N PHE A 63 9.44 -2.47 1.63
CA PHE A 63 8.73 -1.35 1.00
C PHE A 63 9.38 -0.01 1.33
N THR A 64 9.73 0.71 0.26
CA THR A 64 10.17 2.10 0.31
C THR A 64 9.27 2.95 -0.59
N MET A 65 9.12 4.23 -0.25
CA MET A 65 8.34 5.15 -1.08
C MET A 65 8.94 5.19 -2.50
N PRO A 66 8.15 4.88 -3.55
CA PRO A 66 8.68 4.79 -4.92
C PRO A 66 9.17 6.16 -5.39
N GLY A 67 10.43 6.29 -5.81
CA GLY A 67 11.01 7.55 -6.28
C GLY A 67 12.22 8.05 -5.48
N THR A 68 12.76 7.28 -4.54
CA THR A 68 13.97 7.59 -3.76
C THR A 68 15.19 7.98 -4.61
N GLY A 69 15.25 7.61 -5.90
CA GLY A 69 16.29 8.01 -6.85
C GLY A 69 16.04 9.32 -7.61
N ILE A 70 14.87 9.95 -7.48
CA ILE A 70 14.53 11.19 -8.21
C ILE A 70 15.02 12.41 -7.39
N PRO A 71 15.79 13.34 -8.00
CA PRO A 71 16.22 14.56 -7.31
C PRO A 71 15.04 15.34 -6.71
N GLY A 72 15.14 15.68 -5.41
CA GLY A 72 14.11 16.41 -4.68
C GLY A 72 12.85 15.59 -4.34
N PHE A 73 12.85 14.28 -4.58
CA PHE A 73 11.68 13.43 -4.33
C PHE A 73 11.23 13.44 -2.87
N VAL A 74 12.15 13.38 -1.91
CA VAL A 74 11.83 13.41 -0.47
C VAL A 74 11.00 14.64 -0.11
N ARG A 75 11.36 15.81 -0.65
CA ARG A 75 10.60 17.05 -0.43
C ARG A 75 9.20 16.96 -1.05
N ARG A 76 9.08 16.43 -2.27
CA ARG A 76 7.78 16.25 -2.94
C ARG A 76 6.89 15.23 -2.21
N ALA A 77 7.45 14.10 -1.79
CA ALA A 77 6.77 13.10 -1.00
C ALA A 77 6.24 13.68 0.32
N ALA A 78 7.02 14.56 0.98
CA ALA A 78 6.55 15.25 2.19
C ALA A 78 5.37 16.21 1.91
N VAL A 79 5.30 16.84 0.73
CA VAL A 79 4.15 17.66 0.34
C VAL A 79 2.91 16.79 0.13
N VAL A 80 3.05 15.69 -0.61
CA VAL A 80 1.98 14.71 -0.86
C VAL A 80 1.43 14.13 0.44
N ALA A 81 2.32 13.77 1.37
CA ALA A 81 1.95 13.27 2.70
C ALA A 81 1.19 14.33 3.52
N ARG A 82 1.67 15.59 3.57
CA ARG A 82 0.98 16.68 4.28
C ARG A 82 -0.40 16.99 3.71
N ALA A 83 -0.58 16.81 2.40
CA ALA A 83 -1.88 16.96 1.75
C ALA A 83 -2.84 15.77 2.02
N GLY A 84 -2.39 14.74 2.75
CA GLY A 84 -3.19 13.54 3.03
C GLY A 84 -3.40 12.63 1.80
N ILE A 85 -2.67 12.88 0.70
CA ILE A 85 -2.82 12.12 -0.54
C ILE A 85 -2.22 10.73 -0.41
N TYR A 86 -1.01 10.64 0.13
CA TYR A 86 -0.32 9.38 0.32
C TYR A 86 0.81 9.49 1.34
N ASP A 87 0.73 8.68 2.38
CA ASP A 87 1.75 8.49 3.39
C ASP A 87 1.81 7.00 3.82
N LEU A 88 2.60 6.70 4.86
CA LEU A 88 2.75 5.33 5.33
C LEU A 88 1.46 4.76 5.95
N ARG A 89 0.62 5.62 6.56
CA ARG A 89 -0.68 5.21 7.12
C ARG A 89 -1.65 4.86 6.00
N VAL A 90 -1.75 5.70 4.99
CA VAL A 90 -2.53 5.44 3.76
C VAL A 90 -2.04 4.17 3.06
N HIS A 91 -0.73 3.96 2.96
CA HIS A 91 -0.17 2.74 2.39
C HIS A 91 -0.61 1.49 3.19
N ARG A 92 -0.43 1.50 4.51
CA ARG A 92 -0.85 0.38 5.37
C ARG A 92 -2.35 0.09 5.23
N ASP A 93 -3.19 1.12 5.30
CA ASP A 93 -4.64 0.96 5.39
C ASP A 93 -5.32 0.70 4.05
N GLN A 94 -4.88 1.40 3.00
CA GLN A 94 -5.53 1.38 1.68
C GLN A 94 -4.80 0.53 0.64
N VAL A 95 -3.57 0.08 0.93
CA VAL A 95 -2.79 -0.78 0.02
C VAL A 95 -2.55 -2.16 0.61
N VAL A 96 -1.84 -2.25 1.74
CA VAL A 96 -1.40 -3.53 2.29
C VAL A 96 -2.58 -4.30 2.90
N ALA A 97 -3.29 -3.70 3.85
CA ALA A 97 -4.37 -4.39 4.57
C ALA A 97 -5.48 -4.96 3.66
N PRO A 98 -5.94 -4.26 2.60
CA PRO A 98 -6.93 -4.82 1.68
C PRO A 98 -6.42 -6.06 0.93
N LEU A 99 -5.14 -6.08 0.52
CA LEU A 99 -4.53 -7.21 -0.19
C LEU A 99 -4.37 -8.42 0.74
N ILE A 100 -3.86 -8.21 1.96
CA ILE A 100 -3.75 -9.27 2.98
C ILE A 100 -5.11 -9.92 3.27
N ARG A 101 -6.16 -9.10 3.43
CA ARG A 101 -7.53 -9.59 3.62
C ARG A 101 -8.05 -10.34 2.40
N HIS A 102 -7.81 -9.82 1.20
CA HIS A 102 -8.28 -10.44 -0.03
C HIS A 102 -7.67 -11.83 -0.22
N TRP A 103 -6.36 -11.96 -0.01
CA TRP A 103 -5.65 -13.22 -0.14
C TRP A 103 -5.91 -14.20 1.01
N LYS A 104 -6.48 -13.70 2.12
CA LYS A 104 -6.82 -14.46 3.35
C LYS A 104 -5.62 -15.17 3.99
N VAL A 105 -4.40 -14.73 3.70
CA VAL A 105 -3.16 -15.44 4.06
C VAL A 105 -3.00 -15.73 5.55
N LEU A 106 -3.66 -14.95 6.42
CA LEU A 106 -3.67 -15.15 7.87
C LEU A 106 -4.63 -16.26 8.33
N ASP A 107 -5.66 -16.57 7.53
CA ASP A 107 -6.74 -17.50 7.87
C ASP A 107 -6.77 -18.74 6.94
N ARG A 108 -5.83 -18.86 6.00
CA ARG A 108 -5.73 -20.00 5.08
C ARG A 108 -5.30 -21.28 5.82
N ASP A 109 -5.67 -22.44 5.29
CA ASP A 109 -4.95 -23.66 5.63
C ASP A 109 -3.64 -23.68 4.84
N LEU A 110 -2.50 -23.88 5.52
CA LEU A 110 -1.17 -23.81 4.92
C LEU A 110 -0.33 -25.03 5.30
N PRO A 111 0.54 -25.49 4.38
CA PRO A 111 1.52 -26.51 4.75
C PRO A 111 2.51 -25.94 5.79
N PRO A 112 3.15 -26.79 6.61
CA PRO A 112 4.06 -26.34 7.67
C PRO A 112 5.17 -25.38 7.21
N ALA A 113 5.70 -25.56 5.99
CA ALA A 113 6.73 -24.68 5.43
C ALA A 113 6.24 -23.23 5.21
N ALA A 114 4.95 -23.04 4.93
CA ALA A 114 4.35 -21.73 4.69
C ALA A 114 3.91 -21.03 5.99
N GLU A 115 3.67 -21.79 7.07
CA GLU A 115 3.32 -21.21 8.38
C GLU A 115 4.43 -20.34 8.96
N VAL A 116 5.70 -20.72 8.76
CA VAL A 116 6.86 -19.91 9.15
C VAL A 116 6.81 -18.54 8.49
N GLU A 117 6.44 -18.49 7.20
CA GLU A 117 6.32 -17.24 6.46
C GLU A 117 5.09 -16.42 6.89
N ARG A 118 3.99 -17.07 7.30
CA ARG A 118 2.86 -16.37 7.92
C ARG A 118 3.27 -15.68 9.22
N GLU A 119 4.03 -16.34 10.09
CA GLU A 119 4.50 -15.73 11.35
C GLU A 119 5.39 -14.51 11.07
N ARG A 120 6.30 -14.63 10.09
CA ARG A 120 7.12 -13.49 9.61
C ARG A 120 6.24 -12.37 9.08
N LEU A 121 5.23 -12.68 8.27
CA LEU A 121 4.29 -11.70 7.72
C LEU A 121 3.55 -10.95 8.85
N VAL A 122 3.07 -11.65 9.88
CA VAL A 122 2.43 -11.02 11.04
C VAL A 122 3.37 -10.03 11.72
N ALA A 123 4.63 -10.41 11.95
CA ALA A 123 5.62 -9.54 12.55
C ALA A 123 5.91 -8.28 11.70
N VAL A 124 6.03 -8.45 10.37
CA VAL A 124 6.24 -7.35 9.43
C VAL A 124 5.03 -6.41 9.38
N LEU A 125 3.81 -6.95 9.37
CA LEU A 125 2.58 -6.15 9.40
C LEU A 125 2.45 -5.34 10.71
N ALA A 126 2.84 -5.93 11.85
CA ALA A 126 2.85 -5.24 13.13
C ALA A 126 3.90 -4.11 13.16
N GLU A 127 5.09 -4.32 12.59
CA GLU A 127 6.08 -3.27 12.44
C GLU A 127 5.60 -2.15 11.51
N LEU A 128 4.99 -2.49 10.38
CA LEU A 128 4.39 -1.52 9.47
C LEU A 128 3.34 -0.66 10.18
N ASP A 129 2.47 -1.26 10.98
CA ASP A 129 1.45 -0.52 11.74
C ASP A 129 2.08 0.42 12.77
N ARG A 130 3.06 -0.07 13.55
CA ARG A 130 3.81 0.78 14.51
C ARG A 130 4.49 1.96 13.83
N ARG A 131 5.10 1.76 12.66
CA ARG A 131 5.69 2.86 11.88
C ARG A 131 4.63 3.83 11.40
N ALA A 132 3.50 3.34 10.90
CA ALA A 132 2.38 4.14 10.44
C ALA A 132 1.72 4.96 11.58
N GLU A 133 1.74 4.49 12.82
CA GLU A 133 1.26 5.27 13.99
C GLU A 133 2.13 6.47 14.31
N ARG A 134 3.45 6.36 14.10
CA ARG A 134 4.40 7.47 14.30
C ARG A 134 4.28 8.57 13.26
N VAL A 135 3.71 8.25 12.09
CA VAL A 135 3.49 9.19 10.98
C VAL A 135 2.20 9.99 11.13
N ARG A 136 1.35 9.69 12.14
CA ARG A 136 0.20 10.55 12.47
C ARG A 136 0.71 12.00 12.60
N PRO A 137 0.06 12.98 11.93
CA PRO A 137 0.45 14.37 12.07
C PRO A 137 0.53 14.67 13.56
N LYS A 138 1.64 15.26 14.02
CA LYS A 138 1.55 16.12 15.21
C LYS A 138 0.36 17.01 14.93
N GLU A 139 -0.64 16.88 15.79
CA GLU A 139 -1.91 17.57 15.67
C GLU A 139 -1.63 19.00 15.20
N LEU A 140 -2.45 19.43 14.24
CA LEU A 140 -2.89 20.80 14.18
C LEU A 140 -3.45 21.17 15.56
N VAL A 141 -2.57 21.38 16.53
CA VAL A 141 -2.87 22.14 17.72
C VAL A 141 -3.00 23.55 17.19
N ALA A 142 -4.26 23.92 17.02
CA ALA A 142 -4.67 25.29 16.89
C ALA A 142 -3.90 26.17 17.89
N SER A 143 -3.22 27.17 17.36
CA SER A 143 -3.17 28.50 17.95
C SER A 143 -3.35 29.41 16.74
N SER A 144 -4.55 29.97 16.53
CA SER A 144 -5.15 31.07 17.31
C SER A 144 -4.19 32.26 17.37
#